data_AF-B7S8I0-F1
#
_entry.id   AF-B7S8I0-F1
#
_cell.length_a   1.000
_cell.length_b   1.000
_cell.length_c   1.000
_cell.angle_alpha   90.00
_cell.angle_beta   90.00
_cell.angle_gamma   90.00
#
_symmetry.space_group_name_H-M   'P 1'
#
loop_
_entity.id
_entity.type
_entity.pdbx_description
1 polymer ?
#
loop_
_entity_poly.entity_id
_entity_poly.type
_entity_poly.pdbx_seq_one_letter_code
_entity_poly.pdbx_strand_id
1 'polypeptide(L)'
;MCSKMENSCSKTLNASELLEMTNHPKFCKLVRQEHVEVLEVPLMGSTFQSSREENSKKNRYCNIPCWDDSRVIINSRDSLTFDQKDWDSSQIVITSEEIGSTYIHANYVDGYEAINKFICTQTPMEDTWETFFKLIWQENSRVIVSLTDTDRDDPKSYKLWVNSEGVETTFGRYIIKTLENREELSFTRTRVLITNTSTETSREITNFWFTDWPDNSIPTGMEEFLELRNEVNKEQSRRMKEAENGSGTLAPIVVHCSTGVGWTGTFCAIDNALEQLDKENRVSVPQIVLKIRSQRHSSVFLPEQYAFCYIVLEHVLLEKAKNGELS
;
A
#
# COMPACT_ATOMS: atom_id res chain seq x y z
N MET A 1 -3.46 -44.12 8.83
CA MET A 1 -4.32 -43.04 8.27
C MET A 1 -3.75 -41.66 8.62
N CYS A 2 -2.43 -41.49 8.59
CA CYS A 2 -1.74 -40.29 9.09
C CYS A 2 -0.63 -39.87 8.11
N SER A 3 -1.02 -39.48 6.89
CA SER A 3 -0.07 -39.04 5.85
C SER A 3 -0.70 -38.12 4.78
N LYS A 4 -1.73 -37.34 5.13
CA LYS A 4 -2.41 -36.41 4.18
C LYS A 4 -2.68 -35.02 4.79
N MET A 5 -1.76 -34.52 5.58
CA MET A 5 -1.73 -33.10 5.99
C MET A 5 -0.30 -32.57 5.86
N GLU A 6 0.28 -32.72 4.67
CA GLU A 6 1.34 -31.78 4.28
C GLU A 6 0.67 -30.41 4.15
N ASN A 7 1.10 -29.46 4.98
CA ASN A 7 0.56 -28.11 5.11
C ASN A 7 0.26 -27.47 3.74
N SER A 8 -1.02 -27.28 3.43
CA SER A 8 -1.49 -26.49 2.28
C SER A 8 -0.88 -25.09 2.22
N CYS A 9 -0.53 -24.52 3.38
CA CYS A 9 0.17 -23.24 3.52
C CYS A 9 1.62 -23.20 2.98
N SER A 10 2.10 -24.28 2.35
CA SER A 10 3.44 -24.36 1.74
C SER A 10 3.42 -24.66 0.24
N LYS A 11 2.23 -24.72 -0.38
CA LYS A 11 2.08 -25.10 -1.78
C LYS A 11 2.77 -24.07 -2.68
N THR A 12 3.75 -24.52 -3.43
CA THR A 12 4.46 -23.73 -4.45
C THR A 12 4.13 -24.35 -5.80
N LEU A 13 3.60 -23.55 -6.72
CA LEU A 13 3.09 -23.99 -8.01
C LEU A 13 4.00 -23.53 -9.13
N ASN A 14 4.34 -24.42 -10.06
CA ASN A 14 4.83 -23.99 -11.37
C ASN A 14 3.68 -23.50 -12.28
N ALA A 15 4.02 -23.00 -13.47
CA ALA A 15 3.02 -22.47 -14.41
C ALA A 15 1.92 -23.48 -14.79
N SER A 16 2.27 -24.73 -15.06
CA SER A 16 1.29 -25.77 -15.43
C SER A 16 0.37 -26.12 -14.27
N GLU A 17 0.92 -26.24 -13.06
CA GLU A 17 0.13 -26.54 -11.85
C GLU A 17 -0.80 -25.39 -11.48
N LEU A 18 -0.37 -24.14 -11.71
CA LEU A 18 -1.20 -22.96 -11.49
C LEU A 18 -2.39 -22.96 -12.46
N LEU A 19 -2.14 -23.17 -13.75
CA LEU A 19 -3.19 -23.25 -14.77
C LEU A 19 -4.15 -24.43 -14.51
N GLU A 20 -3.64 -25.59 -14.07
CA GLU A 20 -4.50 -26.72 -13.69
C GLU A 20 -5.39 -26.37 -12.49
N MET A 21 -4.84 -25.69 -11.49
CA MET A 21 -5.58 -25.26 -10.30
C MET A 21 -6.66 -24.24 -10.62
N THR A 22 -6.37 -23.23 -11.44
CA THR A 22 -7.32 -22.16 -11.81
C THR A 22 -8.44 -22.66 -12.72
N ASN A 23 -8.14 -23.58 -13.63
CA ASN A 23 -9.14 -24.21 -14.51
C ASN A 23 -9.93 -25.34 -13.84
N HIS A 24 -9.59 -25.73 -12.60
CA HIS A 24 -10.28 -26.81 -11.91
C HIS A 24 -11.74 -26.41 -11.59
N PRO A 25 -12.77 -27.25 -11.83
CA PRO A 25 -14.18 -26.91 -11.61
C PRO A 25 -14.55 -26.52 -10.17
N LYS A 26 -13.67 -26.85 -9.21
CA LYS A 26 -13.82 -26.50 -7.79
C LYS A 26 -12.87 -25.38 -7.34
N PHE A 27 -12.28 -24.62 -8.26
CA PHE A 27 -11.31 -23.54 -7.98
C PHE A 27 -11.76 -22.66 -6.82
N CYS A 28 -12.95 -22.05 -6.90
CA CYS A 28 -13.47 -21.17 -5.85
C CYS A 28 -13.55 -21.85 -4.47
N LYS A 29 -13.89 -23.15 -4.43
CA LYS A 29 -13.94 -23.91 -3.18
C LYS A 29 -12.54 -24.20 -2.62
N LEU A 30 -11.60 -24.57 -3.50
CA LEU A 30 -10.22 -24.87 -3.11
C LEU A 30 -9.50 -23.63 -2.60
N VAL A 31 -9.60 -22.52 -3.33
CA VAL A 31 -9.00 -21.24 -2.95
C VAL A 31 -9.59 -20.70 -1.66
N ARG A 32 -10.91 -20.81 -1.47
CA ARG A 32 -11.55 -20.42 -0.19
C ARG A 32 -11.06 -21.26 0.98
N GLN A 33 -10.86 -22.56 0.79
CA GLN A 33 -10.33 -23.45 1.81
C GLN A 33 -8.88 -23.09 2.16
N GLU A 34 -8.02 -22.91 1.15
CA GLU A 34 -6.63 -22.50 1.33
C GLU A 34 -6.53 -21.13 2.02
N HIS A 35 -7.43 -20.18 1.67
CA HIS A 35 -7.50 -18.88 2.32
C HIS A 35 -7.84 -18.99 3.80
N VAL A 36 -8.81 -19.83 4.18
CA VAL A 36 -9.13 -20.10 5.60
C VAL A 36 -7.90 -20.63 6.32
N GLU A 37 -7.19 -21.58 5.72
CA GLU A 37 -5.98 -22.15 6.30
C GLU A 37 -4.87 -21.11 6.47
N VAL A 38 -4.69 -20.19 5.51
CA VAL A 38 -3.76 -19.04 5.62
C VAL A 38 -4.17 -18.10 6.76
N LEU A 39 -5.47 -17.84 6.95
CA LEU A 39 -5.98 -16.98 8.02
C LEU A 39 -5.85 -17.62 9.41
N GLU A 40 -5.87 -18.95 9.50
CA GLU A 40 -5.72 -19.72 10.74
C GLU A 40 -4.27 -19.85 11.21
N VAL A 41 -3.28 -19.54 10.35
CA VAL A 41 -1.87 -19.56 10.76
C VAL A 41 -1.64 -18.52 11.86
N PRO A 42 -1.15 -18.93 13.06
CA PRO A 42 -0.86 -18.00 14.14
C PRO A 42 0.22 -16.99 13.74
N LEU A 43 -0.09 -15.71 13.89
CA LEU A 43 0.88 -14.62 13.71
C LEU A 43 1.42 -14.20 15.07
N MET A 44 2.72 -13.95 15.14
CA MET A 44 3.41 -13.49 16.35
C MET A 44 3.81 -12.03 16.17
N GLY A 45 3.52 -11.20 17.17
CA GLY A 45 3.84 -9.78 17.19
C GLY A 45 3.01 -9.06 18.25
N SER A 46 3.32 -7.79 18.53
CA SER A 46 2.51 -6.94 19.41
C SER A 46 1.83 -5.81 18.63
N THR A 47 0.71 -5.33 19.15
CA THR A 47 -0.05 -4.20 18.58
C THR A 47 -0.23 -3.09 19.62
N PHE A 48 0.64 -3.05 20.62
CA PHE A 48 0.52 -2.22 21.81
C PHE A 48 0.41 -0.74 21.45
N GLN A 49 1.24 -0.23 20.52
CA GLN A 49 1.18 1.18 20.16
C GLN A 49 -0.14 1.54 19.48
N SER A 50 -0.67 0.66 18.64
CA SER A 50 -1.96 0.87 17.97
C SER A 50 -3.15 0.86 18.94
N SER A 51 -3.02 0.10 20.04
CA SER A 51 -4.06 -0.05 21.07
C SER A 51 -3.99 1.01 22.18
N ARG A 52 -2.97 1.88 22.21
CA ARG A 52 -2.88 2.96 23.19
C ARG A 52 -4.04 3.94 23.01
N GLU A 53 -4.62 4.40 24.11
CA GLU A 53 -5.72 5.36 24.12
C GLU A 53 -5.38 6.63 23.32
N GLU A 54 -4.17 7.17 23.50
CA GLU A 54 -3.64 8.34 22.78
C GLU A 54 -3.55 8.16 21.26
N ASN A 55 -3.36 6.91 20.78
CA ASN A 55 -3.21 6.60 19.36
C ASN A 55 -4.51 6.08 18.73
N SER A 56 -5.49 5.68 19.54
CA SER A 56 -6.75 5.09 19.08
C SER A 56 -7.48 5.97 18.06
N LYS A 57 -7.48 7.30 18.28
CA LYS A 57 -8.09 8.30 17.38
C LYS A 57 -7.38 8.44 16.04
N LYS A 58 -6.14 7.95 15.92
CA LYS A 58 -5.35 7.94 14.67
C LYS A 58 -5.64 6.71 13.81
N ASN A 59 -6.38 5.73 14.35
CA ASN A 59 -6.80 4.55 13.62
C ASN A 59 -8.18 4.82 13.00
N ARG A 60 -8.32 4.64 11.68
CA ARG A 60 -9.62 4.74 11.01
C ARG A 60 -10.58 3.66 11.50
N TYR A 61 -10.03 2.47 11.76
CA TYR A 61 -10.76 1.31 12.24
C TYR A 61 -10.00 0.69 13.41
N CYS A 62 -10.61 0.70 14.60
CA CYS A 62 -9.98 0.20 15.82
C CYS A 62 -9.76 -1.33 15.81
N ASN A 63 -10.53 -2.05 15.01
CA ASN A 63 -10.43 -3.50 14.86
C ASN A 63 -9.36 -3.94 13.84
N ILE A 64 -8.69 -3.00 13.17
CA ILE A 64 -7.57 -3.28 12.28
C ILE A 64 -6.26 -3.03 13.03
N PRO A 65 -5.55 -4.08 13.48
CA PRO A 65 -4.31 -3.91 14.21
C PRO A 65 -3.19 -3.34 13.33
N CYS A 66 -2.27 -2.63 13.96
CA CYS A 66 -0.99 -2.24 13.37
C CYS A 66 0.13 -2.90 14.19
N TRP A 67 0.98 -3.67 13.53
CA TRP A 67 2.09 -4.36 14.20
C TRP A 67 3.13 -3.39 14.71
N ASP A 68 3.62 -3.58 15.93
CA ASP A 68 4.68 -2.76 16.50
C ASP A 68 6.04 -3.02 15.83
N ASP A 69 6.30 -4.27 15.43
CA ASP A 69 7.61 -4.70 14.92
C ASP A 69 7.94 -4.13 13.54
N SER A 70 6.92 -3.88 12.73
CA SER A 70 7.05 -3.38 11.36
C SER A 70 6.44 -1.98 11.17
N ARG A 71 5.91 -1.33 12.22
CA ARG A 71 5.29 -0.01 12.04
C ARG A 71 6.30 1.03 11.58
N VAL A 72 5.82 1.98 10.80
CA VAL A 72 6.56 3.20 10.51
C VAL A 72 6.57 4.07 11.76
N ILE A 73 7.73 4.57 12.15
CA ILE A 73 7.91 5.43 13.32
C ILE A 73 8.12 6.86 12.85
N ILE A 74 7.24 7.77 13.25
CA ILE A 74 7.34 9.19 12.89
C ILE A 74 8.29 9.91 13.85
N ASN A 75 9.25 10.65 13.30
CA ASN A 75 10.22 11.41 14.09
C ASN A 75 9.55 12.54 14.88
N SER A 76 9.69 12.54 16.21
CA SER A 76 9.08 13.54 17.10
C SER A 76 9.77 14.92 17.07
N ARG A 77 11.05 14.98 16.64
CA ARG A 77 11.88 16.21 16.67
C ARG A 77 11.44 17.35 15.76
N ASP A 78 10.49 17.06 14.88
CA ASP A 78 10.06 17.93 13.80
C ASP A 78 8.69 18.58 14.04
N SER A 79 8.05 18.27 15.16
CA SER A 79 6.73 18.79 15.55
C SER A 79 6.85 20.13 16.27
N LEU A 80 7.44 21.13 15.60
CA LEU A 80 7.26 22.53 15.98
C LEU A 80 6.08 23.04 15.15
N THR A 81 4.86 22.94 15.69
CA THR A 81 3.67 23.54 15.09
C THR A 81 3.64 25.04 15.41
N PHE A 82 3.19 25.85 14.45
CA PHE A 82 2.80 27.24 14.69
C PHE A 82 1.29 27.22 14.95
N ASP A 83 0.88 27.62 16.15
CA ASP A 83 -0.53 27.58 16.54
C ASP A 83 -1.34 28.58 15.69
N GLN A 84 -2.44 28.09 15.12
CA GLN A 84 -3.33 28.86 14.25
C GLN A 84 -4.38 29.57 15.10
N LYS A 85 -3.95 30.46 16.00
CA LYS A 85 -4.81 31.48 16.61
C LYS A 85 -4.05 32.80 16.72
N ASP A 86 -4.70 33.83 16.20
CA ASP A 86 -4.36 35.24 16.22
C ASP A 86 -3.41 35.75 15.13
N TRP A 87 -4.02 36.46 14.18
CA TRP A 87 -3.46 37.18 13.04
C TRP A 87 -2.42 38.27 13.38
N ASP A 88 -2.00 38.47 14.63
CA ASP A 88 -1.07 39.57 14.98
C ASP A 88 -0.30 39.39 16.30
N SER A 89 0.28 38.23 16.59
CA SER A 89 1.17 38.14 17.76
C SER A 89 2.32 37.14 17.59
N SER A 90 3.52 37.70 17.50
CA SER A 90 4.82 37.01 17.43
C SER A 90 5.26 36.47 18.79
N GLN A 91 4.53 35.50 19.36
CA GLN A 91 5.00 34.74 20.52
C GLN A 91 4.72 33.24 20.37
N ILE A 92 5.80 32.47 20.29
CA ILE A 92 5.81 31.01 20.27
C ILE A 92 5.45 30.53 21.68
N VAL A 93 4.27 29.93 21.84
CA VAL A 93 3.89 29.22 23.07
C VAL A 93 4.03 27.72 22.79
N ILE A 94 5.05 27.09 23.38
CA ILE A 94 5.23 25.64 23.35
C ILE A 94 4.29 25.05 24.40
N THR A 95 3.20 24.40 23.99
CA THR A 95 2.36 23.61 24.91
C THR A 95 3.01 22.25 25.12
N SER A 96 3.05 21.79 26.38
CA SER A 96 3.69 20.55 26.79
C SER A 96 3.01 19.26 26.31
N GLU A 97 1.88 19.36 25.57
CA GLU A 97 1.10 18.22 25.07
C GLU A 97 1.61 17.67 23.72
N GLU A 98 2.54 18.36 23.03
CA GLU A 98 3.13 17.91 21.77
C GLU A 98 4.56 17.36 21.92
N ILE A 99 4.79 16.46 22.87
CA ILE A 99 5.88 15.48 22.71
C ILE A 99 5.42 14.55 21.57
N GLY A 100 5.66 14.98 20.32
CA GLY A 100 4.99 14.50 19.12
C GLY A 100 4.83 12.97 19.05
N SER A 101 3.58 12.50 19.05
CA SER A 101 3.27 11.08 18.95
C SER A 101 3.92 10.49 17.69
N THR A 102 4.77 9.46 17.91
CA THR A 102 5.56 8.79 16.86
C THR A 102 4.75 7.76 16.06
N TYR A 103 3.43 7.76 16.26
CA TYR A 103 2.52 6.75 15.73
C TYR A 103 1.77 7.27 14.51
N ILE A 104 1.80 6.42 13.48
CA ILE A 104 0.92 6.42 12.31
C ILE A 104 0.51 4.97 12.05
N HIS A 105 -0.71 4.74 11.56
CA HIS A 105 -1.19 3.40 11.20
C HIS A 105 -0.62 2.96 9.85
N ALA A 106 0.67 2.65 9.83
CA ALA A 106 1.41 2.23 8.65
C ALA A 106 2.46 1.19 9.02
N ASN A 107 2.68 0.19 8.16
CA ASN A 107 3.73 -0.81 8.33
C ASN A 107 4.59 -0.90 7.06
N TYR A 108 5.87 -1.16 7.25
CA TYR A 108 6.73 -1.62 6.16
C TYR A 108 6.31 -3.02 5.73
N VAL A 109 6.34 -3.26 4.43
CA VAL A 109 6.11 -4.57 3.82
C VAL A 109 7.19 -4.82 2.77
N ASP A 110 7.75 -6.01 2.79
CA ASP A 110 8.78 -6.40 1.84
C ASP A 110 8.21 -6.67 0.45
N GLY A 111 9.04 -6.37 -0.53
CA GLY A 111 8.94 -6.95 -1.87
C GLY A 111 9.39 -8.41 -1.88
N TYR A 112 9.40 -8.98 -3.08
CA TYR A 112 9.99 -10.30 -3.29
C TYR A 112 11.51 -10.27 -3.06
N GLU A 113 12.24 -9.35 -3.69
CA GLU A 113 13.71 -9.17 -3.47
C GLU A 113 14.10 -7.93 -2.66
N ALA A 114 13.20 -6.96 -2.50
CA ALA A 114 13.50 -5.70 -1.84
C ALA A 114 12.90 -5.63 -0.44
N ILE A 115 13.75 -5.48 0.58
CA ILE A 115 13.29 -5.21 1.96
C ILE A 115 12.62 -3.84 2.00
N ASN A 116 11.50 -3.73 2.73
CA ASN A 116 10.74 -2.50 2.85
C ASN A 116 10.39 -1.85 1.49
N LYS A 117 10.07 -2.66 0.47
CA LYS A 117 9.63 -2.16 -0.85
C LYS A 117 8.39 -1.28 -0.73
N PHE A 118 7.51 -1.58 0.22
CA PHE A 118 6.24 -0.91 0.42
C PHE A 118 6.11 -0.34 1.82
N ILE A 119 5.32 0.73 1.93
CA ILE A 119 4.64 1.11 3.17
C ILE A 119 3.15 0.94 2.95
N CYS A 120 2.54 0.03 3.71
CA CYS A 120 1.10 -0.22 3.68
C CYS A 120 0.43 0.58 4.79
N THR A 121 -0.51 1.47 4.45
CA THR A 121 -1.18 2.35 5.41
C THR A 121 -2.67 2.51 5.12
N GLN A 122 -3.44 2.89 6.13
CA GLN A 122 -4.84 3.27 5.94
C GLN A 122 -4.95 4.59 5.17
N THR A 123 -6.09 4.85 4.55
CA THR A 123 -6.38 6.16 3.97
C THR A 123 -6.33 7.25 5.04
N PRO A 124 -5.58 8.35 4.82
CA PRO A 124 -5.50 9.46 5.76
C PRO A 124 -6.89 10.01 6.12
N MET A 125 -7.07 10.33 7.39
CA MET A 125 -8.24 10.98 7.94
C MET A 125 -7.98 12.49 8.03
N GLU A 126 -9.02 13.28 8.28
CA GLU A 126 -8.91 14.74 8.44
C GLU A 126 -7.75 15.14 9.36
N ASP A 127 -7.63 14.50 10.52
CA ASP A 127 -6.59 14.81 11.53
C ASP A 127 -5.24 14.10 11.30
N THR A 128 -5.10 13.26 10.27
CA THR A 128 -3.87 12.48 10.04
C THR A 128 -3.14 12.80 8.75
N TRP A 129 -3.65 13.74 7.94
CA TRP A 129 -3.00 14.17 6.69
C TRP A 129 -1.60 14.74 6.89
N GLU A 130 -1.39 15.59 7.89
CA GLU A 130 -0.05 16.10 8.19
C GLU A 130 0.94 14.97 8.51
N THR A 131 0.50 14.00 9.32
CA THR A 131 1.34 12.86 9.69
C THR A 131 1.62 11.95 8.49
N PHE A 132 0.66 11.82 7.56
CA PHE A 132 0.84 11.10 6.30
C PHE A 132 1.89 11.77 5.40
N PHE A 133 1.84 13.10 5.23
CA PHE A 133 2.90 13.81 4.48
C PHE A 133 4.24 13.81 5.19
N LYS A 134 4.24 13.79 6.52
CA LYS A 134 5.46 13.58 7.30
C LYS A 134 6.07 12.21 7.05
N LEU A 135 5.26 11.14 6.96
CA LEU A 135 5.72 9.82 6.55
C LEU A 135 6.37 9.86 5.16
N ILE A 136 5.67 10.41 4.17
CA ILE A 136 6.16 10.50 2.78
C ILE A 136 7.49 11.26 2.73
N TRP A 137 7.58 12.37 3.44
CA TRP A 137 8.78 13.19 3.50
C TRP A 137 9.94 12.49 4.20
N GLN A 138 9.69 11.87 5.35
CA GLN A 138 10.69 11.18 6.16
C GLN A 138 11.27 9.99 5.40
N GLU A 139 10.42 9.17 4.78
CA GLU A 139 10.82 7.95 4.08
C GLU A 139 11.28 8.20 2.65
N ASN A 140 11.29 9.47 2.21
CA ASN A 140 11.64 9.89 0.86
C ASN A 140 10.82 9.16 -0.23
N SER A 141 9.64 8.64 0.12
CA SER A 141 8.71 7.99 -0.80
C SER A 141 8.35 8.95 -1.93
N ARG A 142 8.41 8.49 -3.18
CA ARG A 142 8.10 9.29 -4.37
C ARG A 142 6.86 8.83 -5.13
N VAL A 143 6.40 7.62 -4.83
CA VAL A 143 5.27 6.98 -5.48
C VAL A 143 4.24 6.58 -4.43
N ILE A 144 2.99 6.95 -4.69
CA ILE A 144 1.82 6.59 -3.89
C ILE A 144 0.87 5.79 -4.79
N VAL A 145 0.28 4.74 -4.24
CA VAL A 145 -0.79 3.97 -4.87
C VAL A 145 -2.03 4.08 -3.99
N SER A 146 -3.04 4.78 -4.49
CA SER A 146 -4.35 4.90 -3.86
C SER A 146 -5.30 3.86 -4.44
N LEU A 147 -5.76 2.95 -3.60
CA LEU A 147 -6.74 1.89 -3.91
C LEU A 147 -8.05 2.14 -3.15
N THR A 148 -8.43 3.42 -3.06
CA THR A 148 -9.63 3.90 -2.37
C THR A 148 -10.78 4.06 -3.33
N ASP A 149 -11.93 3.56 -2.94
CA ASP A 149 -13.21 3.69 -3.64
C ASP A 149 -13.90 4.97 -3.14
N THR A 150 -14.24 5.89 -4.05
CA THR A 150 -14.87 7.19 -3.71
C THR A 150 -16.20 7.04 -2.97
N ASP A 151 -16.89 5.92 -3.19
CA ASP A 151 -18.25 5.71 -2.70
C ASP A 151 -18.26 5.07 -1.31
N ARG A 152 -17.14 4.46 -0.91
CA ARG A 152 -16.99 3.75 0.38
C ARG A 152 -16.13 4.51 1.38
N ASP A 153 -15.29 5.43 0.90
CA ASP A 153 -14.38 6.21 1.72
C ASP A 153 -14.86 7.66 1.92
N ASP A 154 -14.37 8.32 2.98
CA ASP A 154 -14.68 9.72 3.25
C ASP A 154 -14.30 10.58 2.01
N PRO A 155 -15.25 11.34 1.43
CA PRO A 155 -14.97 12.21 0.30
C PRO A 155 -13.78 13.15 0.52
N LYS A 156 -13.55 13.60 1.76
CA LYS A 156 -12.40 14.44 2.09
C LYS A 156 -11.06 13.72 1.91
N SER A 157 -11.04 12.39 1.98
CA SER A 157 -9.83 11.58 1.91
C SER A 157 -9.23 11.42 0.50
N TYR A 158 -9.97 11.76 -0.57
CA TYR A 158 -9.45 11.74 -1.95
C TYR A 158 -9.51 13.11 -2.64
N LYS A 159 -10.11 14.14 -2.03
CA LYS A 159 -10.22 15.51 -2.59
C LYS A 159 -8.90 16.08 -3.08
N LEU A 160 -7.81 15.80 -2.35
CA LEU A 160 -6.48 16.27 -2.74
C LEU A 160 -6.08 15.78 -4.14
N TRP A 161 -6.41 14.53 -4.48
CA TRP A 161 -6.00 13.88 -5.72
C TRP A 161 -6.86 14.28 -6.92
N VAL A 162 -7.97 14.99 -6.70
CA VAL A 162 -8.87 15.51 -7.74
C VAL A 162 -8.81 17.03 -7.87
N ASN A 163 -7.93 17.69 -7.11
CA ASN A 163 -7.73 19.13 -7.21
C ASN A 163 -7.25 19.52 -8.62
N SER A 164 -7.70 20.67 -9.13
CA SER A 164 -7.20 21.18 -10.41
C SER A 164 -5.72 21.55 -10.35
N GLU A 165 -5.06 21.57 -11.51
CA GLU A 165 -3.67 22.02 -11.63
C GLU A 165 -3.48 23.43 -11.03
N GLY A 166 -2.38 23.61 -10.30
CA GLY A 166 -2.04 24.86 -9.63
C GLY A 166 -2.68 25.06 -8.26
N VAL A 167 -3.69 24.28 -7.89
CA VAL A 167 -4.31 24.34 -6.55
C VAL A 167 -3.31 23.89 -5.50
N GLU A 168 -3.22 24.66 -4.43
CA GLU A 168 -2.38 24.39 -3.26
C GLU A 168 -3.27 24.04 -2.06
N THR A 169 -2.85 23.03 -1.30
CA THR A 169 -3.51 22.62 -0.04
C THR A 169 -2.45 22.44 1.03
N THR A 170 -2.70 22.99 2.22
CA THR A 170 -1.74 22.97 3.33
C THR A 170 -2.17 21.98 4.40
N PHE A 171 -1.24 21.13 4.82
CA PHE A 171 -1.40 20.19 5.94
C PHE A 171 -0.24 20.37 6.92
N GLY A 172 -0.49 21.10 8.01
CA GLY A 172 0.55 21.55 8.91
C GLY A 172 1.64 22.32 8.16
N ARG A 173 2.88 21.84 8.24
CA ARG A 173 4.04 22.43 7.54
C ARG A 173 4.25 22.01 6.09
N TYR A 174 3.38 21.16 5.55
CA TYR A 174 3.50 20.69 4.17
C TYR A 174 2.50 21.41 3.28
N ILE A 175 3.01 22.07 2.24
CA ILE A 175 2.19 22.66 1.17
C ILE A 175 2.23 21.68 0.00
N ILE A 176 1.06 21.23 -0.43
CA ILE A 176 0.88 20.29 -1.53
C ILE A 176 0.29 21.04 -2.71
N LYS A 177 1.08 21.20 -3.77
CA LYS A 177 0.65 21.83 -5.01
C LYS A 177 0.38 20.78 -6.07
N THR A 178 -0.79 20.82 -6.68
CA THR A 178 -1.09 19.95 -7.83
C THR A 178 -0.37 20.47 -9.06
N LEU A 179 0.47 19.64 -9.67
CA LEU A 179 1.22 19.97 -10.88
C LEU A 179 0.55 19.47 -12.15
N GLU A 180 -0.07 18.30 -12.08
CA GLU A 180 -0.68 17.65 -13.25
C GLU A 180 -1.67 16.60 -12.76
N ASN A 181 -2.80 16.48 -13.43
CA ASN A 181 -3.67 15.31 -13.35
C ASN A 181 -3.84 14.74 -14.76
N ARG A 182 -3.55 13.46 -14.89
CA ARG A 182 -3.74 12.73 -16.13
C ARG A 182 -4.64 11.55 -15.87
N GLU A 183 -5.83 11.59 -16.45
CA GLU A 183 -6.75 10.47 -16.47
C GLU A 183 -6.24 9.45 -17.49
N GLU A 184 -6.01 8.22 -17.04
CA GLU A 184 -5.76 7.06 -17.90
C GLU A 184 -7.02 6.17 -17.86
N LEU A 185 -7.00 5.01 -18.53
CA LEU A 185 -8.20 4.16 -18.64
C LEU A 185 -8.72 3.66 -17.29
N SER A 186 -7.81 3.25 -16.40
CA SER A 186 -8.14 2.53 -15.16
C SER A 186 -7.71 3.23 -13.87
N PHE A 187 -6.93 4.30 -14.00
CA PHE A 187 -6.44 5.08 -12.87
C PHE A 187 -6.17 6.53 -13.29
N THR A 188 -6.16 7.41 -12.30
CA THR A 188 -5.70 8.79 -12.45
C THR A 188 -4.27 8.89 -11.95
N ARG A 189 -3.38 9.46 -12.77
CA ARG A 189 -2.01 9.82 -12.39
C ARG A 189 -1.98 11.30 -11.99
N THR A 190 -1.74 11.56 -10.71
CA THR A 190 -1.64 12.92 -10.16
C THR A 190 -0.21 13.20 -9.73
N ARG A 191 0.41 14.23 -10.29
CA ARG A 191 1.72 14.73 -9.84
C ARG A 191 1.51 15.92 -8.92
N VAL A 192 2.17 15.88 -7.76
CA VAL A 192 2.14 16.96 -6.78
C VAL A 192 3.55 17.38 -6.40
N LEU A 193 3.72 18.65 -6.08
CA LEU A 193 4.90 19.18 -5.42
C LEU A 193 4.61 19.33 -3.94
N ILE A 194 5.34 18.60 -3.11
CA ILE A 194 5.31 18.74 -1.66
C ILE A 194 6.43 19.70 -1.26
N THR A 195 6.08 20.79 -0.59
CA THR A 195 7.04 21.75 -0.02
C THR A 195 7.00 21.66 1.50
N ASN A 196 8.15 21.38 2.12
CA ASN A 196 8.30 21.43 3.57
C ASN A 196 8.75 22.84 3.98
N THR A 197 7.83 23.61 4.56
CA THR A 197 8.06 25.03 4.89
C THR A 197 9.15 25.24 5.93
N SER A 198 9.44 24.25 6.78
CA SER A 198 10.53 24.34 7.77
C SER A 198 11.92 24.27 7.15
N THR A 199 12.04 23.65 5.97
CA THR A 199 13.32 23.48 5.27
C THR A 199 13.39 24.26 3.97
N GLU A 200 12.27 24.82 3.52
CA GLU A 200 12.10 25.47 2.22
C GLU A 200 12.52 24.59 1.03
N THR A 201 12.43 23.27 1.20
CA THR A 201 12.73 22.31 0.13
C THR A 201 11.47 21.65 -0.39
N SER A 202 11.49 21.30 -1.67
CA SER A 202 10.35 20.70 -2.36
C SER A 202 10.71 19.39 -3.02
N ARG A 203 9.73 18.50 -3.13
CA ARG A 203 9.85 17.17 -3.72
C ARG A 203 8.62 16.87 -4.56
N GLU A 204 8.86 16.43 -5.79
CA GLU A 204 7.77 15.91 -6.63
C GLU A 204 7.43 14.48 -6.20
N ILE A 205 6.13 14.21 -6.13
CA ILE A 205 5.51 12.92 -5.80
C ILE A 205 4.49 12.59 -6.89
N THR A 206 4.35 11.31 -7.21
CA THR A 206 3.34 10.81 -8.13
C THR A 206 2.39 9.89 -7.39
N ASN A 207 1.10 10.23 -7.42
CA ASN A 207 0.02 9.38 -6.94
C ASN A 207 -0.64 8.67 -8.12
N PHE A 208 -0.78 7.35 -8.02
CA PHE A 208 -1.58 6.53 -8.92
C PHE A 208 -2.84 6.13 -8.19
N TRP A 209 -3.97 6.71 -8.58
CA TRP A 209 -5.25 6.42 -7.95
C TRP A 209 -6.09 5.52 -8.85
N PHE A 210 -6.30 4.29 -8.43
CA PHE A 210 -7.14 3.34 -9.15
C PHE A 210 -8.61 3.76 -9.06
N THR A 211 -9.20 4.05 -10.21
CA THR A 211 -10.56 4.59 -10.36
C THR A 211 -11.55 3.54 -10.86
N ASP A 212 -11.07 2.45 -11.45
CA ASP A 212 -11.92 1.38 -12.00
C ASP A 212 -12.36 0.36 -10.94
N TRP A 213 -13.05 0.85 -9.90
CA TRP A 213 -13.74 0.01 -8.93
C TRP A 213 -15.14 -0.32 -9.46
N PRO A 214 -15.45 -1.57 -9.84
CA PRO A 214 -16.81 -1.92 -10.19
C PRO A 214 -17.67 -2.05 -8.93
N ASP A 215 -18.99 -1.92 -9.10
CA ASP A 215 -20.02 -1.96 -8.05
C ASP A 215 -19.87 -3.15 -7.06
N ASN A 216 -19.25 -4.26 -7.50
CA ASN A 216 -19.02 -5.48 -6.71
C ASN A 216 -17.68 -5.54 -5.97
N SER A 217 -16.90 -4.44 -5.90
CA SER A 217 -15.65 -4.30 -5.12
C SER A 217 -14.48 -5.24 -5.46
N ILE A 218 -14.49 -5.87 -6.64
CA ILE A 218 -13.38 -6.63 -7.21
C ILE A 218 -13.09 -6.02 -8.57
N PRO A 219 -11.88 -5.51 -8.87
CA PRO A 219 -11.55 -5.00 -10.20
C PRO A 219 -11.96 -6.01 -11.27
N THR A 220 -12.91 -5.64 -12.12
CA THR A 220 -13.33 -6.48 -13.26
C THR A 220 -12.24 -6.54 -14.32
N GLY A 221 -11.34 -5.56 -14.29
CA GLY A 221 -10.17 -5.43 -15.15
C GLY A 221 -8.89 -5.98 -14.54
N MET A 222 -8.50 -7.21 -14.88
CA MET A 222 -7.16 -7.73 -14.56
C MET A 222 -6.07 -6.97 -15.32
N GLU A 223 -6.36 -6.61 -16.56
CA GLU A 223 -5.44 -5.88 -17.45
C GLU A 223 -5.17 -4.48 -16.89
N GLU A 224 -6.22 -3.82 -16.41
CA GLU A 224 -6.23 -2.51 -15.76
C GLU A 224 -5.39 -2.53 -14.47
N PHE A 225 -5.55 -3.57 -13.64
CA PHE A 225 -4.75 -3.74 -12.43
C PHE A 225 -3.27 -3.99 -12.75
N LEU A 226 -2.98 -4.77 -13.80
CA LEU A 226 -1.62 -5.02 -14.29
C LEU A 226 -1.00 -3.75 -14.90
N GLU A 227 -1.77 -2.95 -15.63
CA GLU A 227 -1.35 -1.66 -16.18
C GLU A 227 -0.95 -0.70 -15.07
N LEU A 228 -1.80 -0.54 -14.04
CA LEU A 228 -1.48 0.22 -12.83
C LEU A 228 -0.16 -0.24 -12.22
N ARG A 229 -0.01 -1.55 -11.96
CA ARG A 229 1.20 -2.12 -11.38
C ARG A 229 2.44 -1.79 -12.23
N ASN A 230 2.34 -1.97 -13.55
CA ASN A 230 3.45 -1.76 -14.47
C ASN A 230 3.88 -0.29 -14.50
N GLU A 231 2.94 0.65 -14.53
CA GLU A 231 3.25 2.09 -14.49
C GLU A 231 3.80 2.53 -13.13
N VAL A 232 3.30 1.98 -12.02
CA VAL A 232 3.86 2.18 -10.67
C VAL A 232 5.31 1.70 -10.60
N ASN A 233 5.60 0.48 -11.04
CA ASN A 233 6.95 -0.09 -11.00
C ASN A 233 7.92 0.63 -11.93
N LYS A 234 7.45 1.09 -13.09
CA LYS A 234 8.22 1.91 -14.04
C LYS A 234 8.57 3.26 -13.44
N GLU A 235 7.61 3.95 -12.83
CA GLU A 235 7.83 5.23 -12.17
C GLU A 235 8.78 5.08 -10.97
N GLN A 236 8.56 4.07 -10.12
CA GLN A 236 9.46 3.77 -9.00
C GLN A 236 10.89 3.50 -9.48
N SER A 237 11.07 2.70 -10.52
CA SER A 237 12.39 2.41 -11.11
C SER A 237 13.07 3.65 -11.65
N ARG A 238 12.31 4.56 -12.30
CA ARG A 238 12.83 5.84 -12.77
C ARG A 238 13.31 6.71 -11.61
N ARG A 239 12.50 6.84 -10.55
CA ARG A 239 12.84 7.62 -9.34
C ARG A 239 14.05 7.05 -8.60
N MET A 240 14.16 5.73 -8.51
CA MET A 240 15.33 5.08 -7.91
C MET A 240 16.61 5.39 -8.69
N LYS A 241 16.59 5.28 -10.03
CA LYS A 241 17.74 5.64 -10.88
C LYS A 241 18.16 7.11 -10.73
N GLU A 242 17.19 8.00 -10.61
CA GLU A 242 17.46 9.44 -10.36
C GLU A 242 18.11 9.66 -8.99
N ALA A 243 17.73 8.88 -7.97
CA ALA A 243 18.26 8.98 -6.62
C ALA A 243 19.64 8.31 -6.45
N GLU A 244 19.91 7.19 -7.14
CA GLU A 244 21.20 6.48 -7.12
C GLU A 244 22.35 7.37 -7.62
N ASN A 245 22.07 8.23 -8.60
CA ASN A 245 23.03 9.24 -9.08
C ASN A 245 23.38 10.30 -8.02
N GLY A 246 22.70 10.32 -6.88
CA GLY A 246 22.85 11.28 -5.79
C GLY A 246 23.05 10.68 -4.39
N SER A 247 23.48 9.41 -4.26
CA SER A 247 23.69 8.69 -2.97
C SER A 247 22.40 8.26 -2.22
N GLY A 248 21.27 8.12 -2.92
CA GLY A 248 19.98 7.81 -2.29
C GLY A 248 19.82 6.39 -1.75
N THR A 249 19.08 6.26 -0.65
CA THR A 249 18.54 5.00 -0.11
C THR A 249 17.33 4.52 -0.91
N LEU A 250 17.00 3.22 -0.83
CA LEU A 250 15.73 2.68 -1.33
C LEU A 250 14.55 3.39 -0.66
N ALA A 251 13.70 4.03 -1.47
CA ALA A 251 12.50 4.72 -1.01
C ALA A 251 11.27 3.83 -1.23
N PRO A 252 10.46 3.54 -0.20
CA PRO A 252 9.30 2.67 -0.34
C PRO A 252 8.19 3.31 -1.17
N ILE A 253 7.42 2.46 -1.87
CA ILE A 253 6.14 2.84 -2.48
C ILE A 253 5.10 2.88 -1.35
N VAL A 254 4.38 3.99 -1.19
CA VAL A 254 3.27 4.07 -0.23
C VAL A 254 2.03 3.50 -0.89
N VAL A 255 1.45 2.44 -0.34
CA VAL A 255 0.23 1.81 -0.85
C VAL A 255 -0.85 1.94 0.22
N HIS A 256 -2.01 2.47 -0.15
CA HIS A 256 -3.13 2.59 0.77
C HIS A 256 -4.46 2.28 0.11
N CYS A 257 -5.38 1.80 0.94
CA CYS A 257 -6.82 1.71 0.69
C CYS A 257 -7.52 2.14 1.98
N SER A 258 -8.84 2.04 2.07
CA SER A 258 -9.59 2.40 3.28
C SER A 258 -8.93 1.96 4.59
N THR A 259 -8.65 0.66 4.73
CA THR A 259 -8.02 0.05 5.91
C THR A 259 -6.50 -0.14 5.79
N GLY A 260 -5.97 -0.07 4.57
CA GLY A 260 -4.57 -0.40 4.29
C GLY A 260 -4.22 -1.88 4.43
N VAL A 261 -5.20 -2.79 4.36
CA VAL A 261 -4.96 -4.25 4.47
C VAL A 261 -5.60 -5.08 3.37
N GLY A 262 -6.78 -4.70 2.86
CA GLY A 262 -7.49 -5.46 1.82
C GLY A 262 -6.77 -5.36 0.47
N TRP A 263 -7.23 -4.44 -0.38
CA TRP A 263 -6.63 -4.21 -1.70
C TRP A 263 -5.17 -3.76 -1.66
N THR A 264 -4.75 -3.05 -0.61
CA THR A 264 -3.32 -2.78 -0.34
C THR A 264 -2.51 -4.06 -0.23
N GLY A 265 -2.97 -5.02 0.56
CA GLY A 265 -2.30 -6.33 0.69
C GLY A 265 -2.35 -7.12 -0.62
N THR A 266 -3.47 -7.07 -1.34
CA THR A 266 -3.64 -7.74 -2.64
C THR A 266 -2.67 -7.21 -3.68
N PHE A 267 -2.49 -5.88 -3.76
CA PHE A 267 -1.53 -5.25 -4.67
C PHE A 267 -0.10 -5.71 -4.39
N CYS A 268 0.33 -5.66 -3.12
CA CYS A 268 1.65 -6.15 -2.72
C CYS A 268 1.81 -7.66 -2.98
N ALA A 269 0.76 -8.46 -2.75
CA ALA A 269 0.80 -9.90 -2.99
C ALA A 269 0.94 -10.24 -4.47
N ILE A 270 0.17 -9.59 -5.35
CA ILE A 270 0.28 -9.76 -6.80
C ILE A 270 1.65 -9.31 -7.29
N ASP A 271 2.15 -8.17 -6.80
CA ASP A 271 3.46 -7.68 -7.20
C ASP A 271 4.59 -8.66 -6.85
N ASN A 272 4.57 -9.18 -5.62
CA ASN A 272 5.52 -10.19 -5.15
C ASN A 272 5.36 -11.53 -5.88
N ALA A 273 4.14 -11.94 -6.18
CA ALA A 273 3.84 -13.21 -6.84
C ALA A 273 4.31 -13.23 -8.29
N LEU A 274 4.09 -12.14 -9.03
CA LEU A 274 4.59 -11.98 -10.39
C LEU A 274 6.12 -11.94 -10.41
N GLU A 275 6.74 -11.23 -9.47
CA GLU A 275 8.20 -11.17 -9.37
C GLU A 275 8.81 -12.54 -9.02
N GLN A 276 8.18 -13.31 -8.12
CA GLN A 276 8.60 -14.69 -7.82
C GLN A 276 8.46 -15.59 -9.05
N LEU A 277 7.31 -15.52 -9.72
CA LEU A 277 7.02 -16.35 -10.89
C LEU A 277 8.00 -16.07 -12.03
N ASP A 278 8.32 -14.80 -12.29
CA ASP A 278 9.29 -14.40 -13.32
C ASP A 278 10.71 -14.91 -13.03
N LYS A 279 11.09 -15.04 -11.76
CA LYS A 279 12.46 -15.40 -11.36
C LYS A 279 12.67 -16.89 -11.12
N GLU A 280 11.71 -17.55 -10.49
CA GLU A 280 11.83 -18.95 -10.08
C GLU A 280 11.03 -19.91 -10.98
N ASN A 281 10.23 -19.40 -11.92
CA ASN A 281 9.24 -20.17 -12.70
C ASN A 281 8.24 -20.94 -11.83
N ARG A 282 8.05 -20.48 -10.59
CA ARG A 282 7.14 -21.02 -9.60
C ARG A 282 6.70 -19.92 -8.65
N VAL A 283 5.58 -20.12 -7.97
CA VAL A 283 5.01 -19.12 -7.07
C VAL A 283 4.23 -19.77 -5.93
N SER A 284 4.31 -19.18 -4.74
CA SER A 284 3.48 -19.58 -3.60
C SER A 284 2.67 -18.39 -3.06
N VAL A 285 1.43 -18.27 -3.52
CA VAL A 285 0.48 -17.27 -3.02
C VAL A 285 0.27 -17.39 -1.49
N PRO A 286 0.12 -18.60 -0.89
CA PRO A 286 0.00 -18.73 0.56
C PRO A 286 1.19 -18.14 1.32
N GLN A 287 2.42 -18.49 0.90
CA GLN A 287 3.64 -18.02 1.58
C GLN A 287 3.83 -16.51 1.45
N ILE A 288 3.53 -15.95 0.27
CA ILE A 288 3.58 -14.50 0.04
C ILE A 288 2.59 -13.79 0.95
N VAL A 289 1.33 -14.25 0.98
CA VAL A 289 0.29 -13.63 1.82
C VAL A 289 0.64 -13.76 3.30
N LEU A 290 1.15 -14.92 3.76
CA LEU A 290 1.62 -15.08 5.14
C LEU A 290 2.77 -14.13 5.49
N LYS A 291 3.76 -13.98 4.59
CA LYS A 291 4.86 -13.03 4.78
C LYS A 291 4.31 -11.61 4.91
N ILE A 292 3.44 -11.18 4.00
CA ILE A 292 2.80 -9.86 4.08
C ILE A 292 2.01 -9.72 5.40
N ARG A 293 1.27 -10.75 5.84
CA ARG A 293 0.51 -10.72 7.10
C ARG A 293 1.39 -10.62 8.35
N SER A 294 2.58 -11.21 8.33
CA SER A 294 3.58 -11.03 9.41
C SER A 294 4.08 -9.58 9.52
N GLN A 295 3.95 -8.79 8.45
CA GLN A 295 4.38 -7.39 8.37
C GLN A 295 3.21 -6.42 8.43
N ARG A 296 2.02 -6.82 7.98
CA ARG A 296 0.76 -6.08 7.98
C ARG A 296 -0.39 -7.05 8.27
N HIS A 297 -0.70 -7.22 9.56
CA HIS A 297 -1.56 -8.27 10.15
C HIS A 297 -2.69 -8.81 9.26
N SER A 298 -3.67 -7.96 8.95
CA SER A 298 -4.95 -8.39 8.36
C SER A 298 -4.95 -8.37 6.85
N SER A 299 -3.78 -8.48 6.22
CA SER A 299 -3.67 -8.37 4.76
C SER A 299 -4.41 -9.50 4.04
N VAL A 300 -5.07 -9.15 2.92
CA VAL A 300 -5.82 -10.07 2.04
C VAL A 300 -6.86 -10.88 2.83
N PHE A 301 -7.78 -10.18 3.49
CA PHE A 301 -8.73 -10.81 4.44
C PHE A 301 -10.01 -11.33 3.81
N LEU A 302 -10.33 -10.97 2.56
CA LEU A 302 -11.49 -11.51 1.83
C LEU A 302 -11.07 -12.65 0.89
N PRO A 303 -11.87 -13.73 0.77
CA PRO A 303 -11.55 -14.82 -0.13
C PRO A 303 -11.53 -14.38 -1.61
N GLU A 304 -12.31 -13.36 -1.97
CA GLU A 304 -12.34 -12.79 -3.32
C GLU A 304 -11.01 -12.10 -3.66
N GLN A 305 -10.41 -11.38 -2.71
CA GLN A 305 -9.08 -10.77 -2.86
C GLN A 305 -8.00 -11.84 -3.04
N TYR A 306 -8.08 -12.91 -2.26
CA TYR A 306 -7.14 -14.02 -2.33
C TYR A 306 -7.27 -14.78 -3.67
N ALA A 307 -8.50 -15.02 -4.14
CA ALA A 307 -8.76 -15.59 -5.45
C ALA A 307 -8.24 -14.70 -6.59
N PHE A 308 -8.41 -13.38 -6.46
CA PHE A 308 -7.94 -12.42 -7.47
C PHE A 308 -6.43 -12.54 -7.71
N CYS A 309 -5.61 -12.81 -6.69
CA CYS A 309 -4.18 -13.09 -6.87
C CYS A 309 -3.93 -14.23 -7.87
N TYR A 310 -4.67 -15.35 -7.74
CA TYR A 310 -4.54 -16.49 -8.64
C TYR A 310 -5.01 -16.19 -10.06
N ILE A 311 -6.14 -15.48 -10.19
CA ILE A 311 -6.72 -15.15 -11.49
C ILE A 311 -5.77 -14.22 -12.28
N VAL A 312 -5.14 -13.25 -11.63
CA VAL A 312 -4.12 -12.39 -12.26
C VAL A 312 -2.90 -13.20 -12.72
N LEU A 313 -2.42 -14.15 -11.90
CA LEU A 313 -1.31 -15.02 -12.28
C LEU A 313 -1.65 -15.91 -13.49
N GLU A 314 -2.85 -16.49 -13.52
CA GLU A 314 -3.36 -17.25 -14.67
C GLU A 314 -3.40 -16.38 -15.93
N HIS A 315 -3.98 -15.17 -15.84
CA HIS A 315 -4.06 -14.25 -16.97
C HIS A 315 -2.67 -13.96 -17.56
N VAL A 316 -1.69 -13.62 -16.71
CA VAL A 316 -0.32 -13.36 -17.16
C VAL A 316 0.32 -14.58 -17.82
N LEU A 317 0.11 -15.79 -17.28
CA LEU A 317 0.61 -17.02 -17.89
C LEU A 317 -0.04 -17.29 -19.26
N LEU A 318 -1.34 -17.08 -19.39
CA LEU A 318 -2.04 -17.26 -20.67
C LEU A 318 -1.56 -16.25 -21.72
N GLU A 319 -1.30 -15.00 -21.34
CA GLU A 319 -0.73 -14.00 -22.26
C GLU A 319 0.71 -14.36 -22.69
N LYS A 320 1.56 -14.80 -21.75
CA LYS A 320 2.89 -15.31 -22.09
C LYS A 320 2.81 -16.51 -23.03
N ALA A 321 1.83 -17.40 -22.86
CA ALA A 321 1.64 -18.56 -23.73
C ALA A 321 1.26 -18.14 -25.16
N LYS A 322 0.35 -17.16 -25.29
CA LYS A 322 -0.04 -16.58 -26.59
C LYS A 322 1.13 -15.91 -27.30
N ASN A 323 2.03 -15.29 -26.55
CA ASN A 323 3.21 -14.60 -27.09
C ASN A 323 4.40 -15.54 -27.36
N GLY A 324 4.29 -16.84 -27.02
CA GLY A 324 5.37 -17.82 -27.21
C GLY A 324 6.51 -17.69 -26.20
N GLU A 325 6.25 -17.08 -25.05
CA GLU A 325 7.24 -16.80 -24.00
C GLU A 325 7.26 -17.85 -22.87
N LEU A 326 6.34 -18.83 -22.88
CA LEU A 326 6.42 -20.01 -22.02
C LEU A 326 7.28 -21.09 -22.67
N SER A 327 8.41 -21.41 -22.04
CA SER A 327 9.31 -22.51 -22.44
C SER A 327 8.92 -23.84 -21.81
#